data_AF-A0A7R9ABS2-F1
#
_entry.id   AF-A0A7R9ABS2-F1
#
_cell.length_a   1.000
_cell.length_b   1.000
_cell.length_c   1.000
_cell.angle_alpha   90.00
_cell.angle_beta   90.00
_cell.angle_gamma   90.00
#
_symmetry.space_group_name_H-M   'P 1'
#
loop_
_entity.id
_entity.type
_entity.pdbx_description
1 polymer ?
#
loop_
_entity_poly.entity_id
_entity_poly.type
_entity_poly.pdbx_seq_one_letter_code
_entity_poly.pdbx_strand_id
1 'polypeptide(L)'
;MAIETLANMYAPVTVFHEEEKFYPSSIEFFLDAVDVVDENLFTIEPNPTPENLPGGIETDGYYMLTDQPLRKAFQIGRRPKCPTCTDVDIFSGQDVLNDIIPTYVLYRPYNGTPFIDIQYHLFYPYNRGKDICIGIPDGDDCIGFFESFGNHVGDWEHLTIRFRDEEPEQLYISCHSFGAYYNYNAAENVFEFDRGDVKAQWEVKDFTKQDSLDPEFSPFVFMDGTHPIVFSANGSHGLWGEAGTHVYMSFPITLSDVTGNGLQHVSEGSLHLIE
;
A
#
# COMPACT_ATOMS: atom_id res chain seq x y z
N MET A 1 14.50 -9.16 24.28
CA MET A 1 13.05 -9.40 24.16
C MET A 1 12.79 -10.46 23.07
N ALA A 2 11.67 -11.21 23.14
CA ALA A 2 11.26 -12.06 22.02
C ALA A 2 10.77 -11.19 20.84
N ILE A 3 10.98 -11.64 19.60
CA ILE A 3 10.64 -10.83 18.41
C ILE A 3 9.17 -10.43 18.36
N GLU A 4 8.28 -11.34 18.72
CA GLU A 4 6.84 -11.11 18.79
C GLU A 4 6.48 -10.01 19.80
N THR A 5 7.16 -9.96 20.94
CA THR A 5 6.92 -8.93 21.96
C THR A 5 7.42 -7.57 21.47
N LEU A 6 8.58 -7.52 20.80
CA LEU A 6 9.10 -6.28 20.22
C LEU A 6 8.21 -5.77 19.08
N ALA A 7 7.72 -6.69 18.23
CA ALA A 7 6.81 -6.37 17.15
C ALA A 7 5.46 -5.83 17.66
N ASN A 8 4.87 -6.44 18.69
CA ASN A 8 3.64 -5.92 19.29
C ASN A 8 3.84 -4.54 19.93
N MET A 9 4.96 -4.35 20.63
CA MET A 9 5.29 -3.07 21.29
C MET A 9 5.34 -1.89 20.31
N TYR A 10 5.83 -2.12 19.09
CA TYR A 10 5.99 -1.09 18.06
C TYR A 10 5.07 -1.28 16.85
N ALA A 11 3.98 -2.03 17.03
CA ALA A 11 3.00 -2.27 15.99
C ALA A 11 2.37 -0.93 15.55
N PRO A 12 2.25 -0.63 14.25
CA PRO A 12 1.79 0.69 13.83
C PRO A 12 0.29 0.89 14.02
N VAL A 13 -0.10 2.15 14.14
CA VAL A 13 -1.47 2.62 13.94
C VAL A 13 -1.59 3.14 12.51
N THR A 14 -2.46 2.54 11.72
CA THR A 14 -2.78 3.00 10.37
C THR A 14 -4.10 3.77 10.39
N VAL A 15 -4.08 5.03 9.98
CA VAL A 15 -5.26 5.90 9.87
C VAL A 15 -5.71 5.93 8.42
N PHE A 16 -6.95 5.54 8.16
CA PHE A 16 -7.54 5.58 6.83
C PHE A 16 -8.17 6.95 6.55
N HIS A 17 -8.30 7.29 5.27
CA HIS A 17 -9.11 8.42 4.86
C HIS A 17 -10.59 8.23 5.28
N GLU A 18 -11.29 9.30 5.66
CA GLU A 18 -12.70 9.23 6.09
C GLU A 18 -13.67 8.72 5.01
N GLU A 19 -13.29 8.87 3.75
CA GLU A 19 -14.04 8.37 2.59
C GLU A 19 -13.48 7.06 2.00
N GLU A 20 -12.56 6.39 2.71
CA GLU A 20 -12.01 5.10 2.26
C GLU A 20 -13.13 4.08 2.05
N LYS A 21 -13.01 3.28 0.99
CA LYS A 21 -13.93 2.20 0.63
C LYS A 21 -13.24 0.86 0.43
N PHE A 22 -11.92 0.85 0.27
CA PHE A 22 -11.09 -0.31 -0.05
C PHE A 22 -10.20 -0.60 1.16
N TYR A 23 -10.79 -1.15 2.22
CA TYR A 23 -10.09 -1.45 3.46
C TYR A 23 -9.17 -2.68 3.32
N PRO A 24 -8.23 -2.90 4.26
CA PRO A 24 -7.39 -4.09 4.22
C PRO A 24 -8.19 -5.38 4.52
N SER A 25 -7.58 -6.53 4.25
CA SER A 25 -8.12 -7.85 4.56
C SER A 25 -7.02 -8.86 4.88
N SER A 26 -7.42 -10.06 5.34
CA SER A 26 -6.53 -11.21 5.25
C SER A 26 -6.34 -11.68 3.80
N ILE A 27 -5.28 -12.44 3.57
CA ILE A 27 -5.01 -13.07 2.28
C ILE A 27 -6.05 -14.13 1.96
N GLU A 28 -6.48 -14.92 2.94
CA GLU A 28 -7.50 -15.96 2.76
C GLU A 28 -8.84 -15.35 2.30
N PHE A 29 -9.26 -14.23 2.91
CA PHE A 29 -10.45 -13.51 2.47
C PHE A 29 -10.36 -13.13 0.98
N PHE A 30 -9.20 -12.67 0.52
CA PHE A 30 -8.97 -12.30 -0.87
C PHE A 30 -8.92 -13.49 -1.81
N LEU A 31 -8.18 -14.54 -1.44
CA LEU A 31 -8.00 -15.73 -2.26
C LEU A 31 -9.31 -16.52 -2.46
N ASP A 32 -10.26 -16.41 -1.53
CA ASP A 32 -11.61 -16.98 -1.66
C ASP A 32 -12.43 -16.39 -2.83
N ALA A 33 -12.00 -15.25 -3.42
CA ALA A 33 -12.74 -14.53 -4.46
C ALA A 33 -11.92 -14.26 -5.74
N VAL A 34 -10.77 -14.91 -5.90
CA VAL A 34 -9.94 -14.77 -7.11
C VAL A 34 -9.46 -16.12 -7.61
N ASP A 35 -9.23 -16.22 -8.91
CA ASP A 35 -8.47 -17.31 -9.53
C ASP A 35 -7.13 -16.77 -10.05
N VAL A 36 -6.11 -17.63 -10.11
CA VAL A 36 -4.86 -17.30 -10.82
C VAL A 36 -5.02 -17.66 -12.29
N VAL A 37 -4.76 -16.70 -13.18
CA VAL A 37 -4.84 -16.86 -14.64
C VAL A 37 -3.54 -16.45 -15.33
N ASP A 38 -3.28 -16.96 -16.52
CA ASP A 38 -2.18 -16.48 -17.37
C ASP A 38 -2.56 -15.25 -18.23
N GLU A 39 -1.62 -14.76 -19.03
CA GLU A 39 -1.81 -13.64 -19.96
C GLU A 39 -2.91 -13.87 -21.02
N ASN A 40 -3.30 -15.12 -21.27
CA ASN A 40 -4.36 -15.50 -22.18
C ASN A 40 -5.70 -15.76 -21.46
N LEU A 41 -5.76 -15.47 -20.15
CA LEU A 41 -6.90 -15.70 -19.26
C LEU A 41 -7.25 -17.18 -19.08
N PHE A 42 -6.28 -18.09 -19.26
CA PHE A 42 -6.46 -19.48 -18.86
C PHE A 42 -6.20 -19.61 -17.36
N THR A 43 -7.13 -20.27 -16.66
CA THR A 43 -6.97 -20.56 -15.23
C THR A 43 -5.79 -21.50 -14.99
N ILE A 44 -4.85 -21.03 -14.18
CA ILE A 44 -3.67 -21.76 -13.71
C ILE A 44 -3.96 -22.43 -12.37
N GLU A 45 -4.53 -21.69 -11.42
CA GLU A 45 -4.90 -22.20 -10.10
C GLU A 45 -6.31 -21.73 -9.74
N PRO A 46 -7.32 -22.62 -9.81
CA PRO A 46 -8.67 -22.32 -9.37
C PRO A 46 -8.80 -22.46 -7.84
N ASN A 47 -9.32 -21.44 -7.14
CA ASN A 47 -9.39 -21.39 -5.66
C ASN A 47 -7.98 -21.47 -5.01
N PRO A 48 -7.13 -20.47 -5.23
CA PRO A 48 -5.80 -20.41 -4.62
C PRO A 48 -5.88 -20.39 -3.09
N THR A 49 -4.83 -20.88 -2.46
CA THR A 49 -4.54 -20.82 -1.01
C THR A 49 -3.09 -20.40 -0.84
N PRO A 50 -2.68 -19.87 0.34
CA PRO A 50 -1.28 -19.50 0.58
C PRO A 50 -0.27 -20.63 0.25
N GLU A 51 -0.68 -21.90 0.37
CA GLU A 51 0.17 -23.06 0.12
C GLU A 51 0.29 -23.48 -1.35
N ASN A 52 -0.70 -23.18 -2.19
CA ASN A 52 -0.70 -23.57 -3.61
C ASN A 52 -0.47 -22.39 -4.57
N LEU A 53 -0.33 -21.17 -4.05
CA LEU A 53 -0.02 -20.00 -4.88
C LEU A 53 1.24 -20.25 -5.71
N PRO A 54 1.16 -20.10 -7.05
CA PRO A 54 2.34 -20.23 -7.88
C PRO A 54 3.34 -19.11 -7.54
N GLY A 55 4.63 -19.45 -7.56
CA GLY A 55 5.71 -18.51 -7.28
C GLY A 55 6.93 -18.76 -8.15
N GLY A 56 7.87 -17.81 -8.12
CA GLY A 56 9.10 -17.86 -8.92
C GLY A 56 8.96 -17.14 -10.27
N ILE A 57 10.01 -17.20 -11.09
CA ILE A 57 10.12 -16.39 -12.33
C ILE A 57 9.02 -16.69 -13.37
N GLU A 58 8.38 -17.85 -13.29
CA GLU A 58 7.32 -18.24 -14.24
C GLU A 58 6.01 -17.47 -14.01
N THR A 59 5.85 -16.81 -12.86
CA THR A 59 4.65 -16.03 -12.53
C THR A 59 4.65 -14.61 -13.11
N ASP A 60 5.70 -14.19 -13.83
CA ASP A 60 5.80 -12.86 -14.45
C ASP A 60 4.65 -12.56 -15.43
N GLY A 61 3.92 -13.59 -15.88
CA GLY A 61 2.74 -13.47 -16.73
C GLY A 61 1.44 -13.95 -16.08
N TYR A 62 1.41 -14.14 -14.76
CA TYR A 62 0.22 -14.57 -14.02
C TYR A 62 -0.48 -13.39 -13.34
N TYR A 63 -1.80 -13.47 -13.26
CA TYR A 63 -2.66 -12.42 -12.74
C TYR A 63 -3.75 -12.99 -11.83
N MET A 64 -4.17 -12.22 -10.84
CA MET A 64 -5.36 -12.51 -10.03
C MET A 64 -6.59 -11.95 -10.74
N LEU A 65 -7.54 -12.81 -11.07
CA LEU A 65 -8.81 -12.43 -11.68
C LEU A 65 -9.95 -12.69 -10.70
N THR A 66 -10.79 -11.70 -10.46
CA THR A 66 -11.97 -11.86 -9.60
C THR A 66 -12.94 -12.88 -10.20
N ASP A 67 -13.47 -13.76 -9.34
CA ASP A 67 -14.52 -14.72 -9.72
C ASP A 67 -15.86 -14.03 -10.03
N GLN A 68 -16.07 -12.84 -9.45
CA GLN A 68 -17.19 -11.96 -9.73
C GLN A 68 -16.96 -11.11 -10.98
N PRO A 69 -17.94 -11.00 -11.89
CA PRO A 69 -17.83 -10.15 -13.05
C PRO A 69 -17.83 -8.68 -12.61
N LEU A 70 -16.74 -7.96 -12.89
CA LEU A 70 -16.69 -6.50 -12.79
C LEU A 70 -17.90 -5.90 -13.53
N ARG A 71 -18.80 -5.22 -12.82
CA ARG A 71 -20.04 -4.67 -13.38
C ARG A 71 -19.69 -3.73 -14.56
N LYS A 72 -19.93 -4.22 -15.80
CA LYS A 72 -19.69 -3.52 -17.09
C LYS A 72 -18.24 -3.24 -17.50
N ALA A 73 -17.27 -4.12 -17.20
CA ALA A 73 -15.86 -3.82 -17.51
C ALA A 73 -15.25 -4.45 -18.78
N PHE A 74 -15.70 -5.62 -19.23
CA PHE A 74 -15.07 -6.30 -20.37
C PHE A 74 -15.85 -6.08 -21.67
N GLN A 75 -15.52 -5.01 -22.39
CA GLN A 75 -15.57 -5.05 -23.85
C GLN A 75 -14.17 -5.36 -24.34
N ILE A 76 -14.05 -6.46 -25.08
CA ILE A 76 -12.82 -6.96 -25.72
C ILE A 76 -11.99 -5.79 -26.26
N GLY A 77 -10.78 -5.61 -25.74
CA GLY A 77 -9.79 -4.65 -26.25
C GLY A 77 -9.78 -3.25 -25.60
N ARG A 78 -10.48 -3.02 -24.47
CA ARG A 78 -10.36 -1.78 -23.69
C ARG A 78 -10.29 -2.08 -22.19
N ARG A 79 -9.28 -1.52 -21.50
CA ARG A 79 -9.17 -1.56 -20.02
C ARG A 79 -10.49 -1.10 -19.38
N PRO A 80 -10.90 -1.63 -18.20
CA PRO A 80 -12.10 -1.19 -17.50
C PRO A 80 -12.09 0.35 -17.30
N LYS A 81 -12.94 1.08 -18.03
CA LYS A 81 -13.03 2.54 -17.99
C LYS A 81 -14.22 3.04 -17.17
N CYS A 82 -14.48 2.47 -15.99
CA CYS A 82 -15.61 2.98 -15.21
C CYS A 82 -15.38 2.95 -13.70
N PRO A 83 -15.62 4.07 -12.99
CA PRO A 83 -15.60 4.15 -11.53
C PRO A 83 -16.60 3.20 -10.85
N THR A 84 -17.66 2.76 -11.54
CA THR A 84 -18.65 1.80 -11.01
C THR A 84 -18.29 0.34 -11.31
N CYS A 85 -17.17 0.10 -11.99
CA CYS A 85 -16.70 -1.24 -12.36
C CYS A 85 -15.98 -1.91 -11.17
N THR A 86 -15.67 -1.13 -10.14
CA THR A 86 -15.01 -1.54 -8.90
C THR A 86 -16.00 -1.84 -7.77
N ASP A 87 -17.31 -1.84 -8.05
CA ASP A 87 -18.34 -2.30 -7.11
C ASP A 87 -18.37 -3.84 -7.09
N VAL A 88 -17.29 -4.44 -6.59
CA VAL A 88 -17.19 -5.86 -6.27
C VAL A 88 -16.97 -5.95 -4.77
N ASP A 89 -17.75 -6.79 -4.10
CA ASP A 89 -17.76 -6.83 -2.63
C ASP A 89 -16.36 -7.09 -2.05
N ILE A 90 -15.57 -7.98 -2.69
CA ILE A 90 -14.21 -8.31 -2.24
C ILE A 90 -13.28 -7.09 -2.20
N PHE A 91 -13.45 -6.12 -3.11
CA PHE A 91 -12.61 -4.94 -3.16
C PHE A 91 -12.77 -4.05 -1.93
N SER A 92 -13.89 -4.17 -1.21
CA SER A 92 -14.13 -3.34 -0.02
C SER A 92 -13.24 -3.71 1.16
N GLY A 93 -12.60 -4.87 1.13
CA GLY A 93 -11.87 -5.40 2.28
C GLY A 93 -12.77 -5.97 3.37
N GLN A 94 -12.18 -6.22 4.53
CA GLN A 94 -12.89 -6.63 5.73
C GLN A 94 -13.31 -5.43 6.58
N ASP A 95 -14.28 -5.64 7.48
CA ASP A 95 -14.78 -4.57 8.33
C ASP A 95 -13.78 -4.29 9.47
N VAL A 96 -13.01 -3.20 9.33
CA VAL A 96 -11.98 -2.76 10.29
C VAL A 96 -12.51 -2.66 11.74
N LEU A 97 -13.81 -2.42 11.94
CA LEU A 97 -14.39 -2.28 13.28
C LEU A 97 -14.84 -3.60 13.90
N ASN A 98 -15.15 -4.60 13.08
CA ASN A 98 -15.80 -5.83 13.53
C ASN A 98 -14.98 -7.11 13.27
N ASP A 99 -14.03 -7.06 12.34
CA ASP A 99 -13.15 -8.18 11.98
C ASP A 99 -11.73 -8.00 12.55
N ILE A 100 -11.03 -9.11 12.75
CA ILE A 100 -9.59 -9.09 13.05
C ILE A 100 -8.85 -9.14 11.72
N ILE A 101 -8.30 -8.00 11.31
CA ILE A 101 -7.51 -7.89 10.08
C ILE A 101 -6.03 -8.14 10.41
N PRO A 102 -5.39 -9.15 9.80
CA PRO A 102 -4.00 -9.46 10.12
C PRO A 102 -3.05 -8.38 9.60
N THR A 103 -2.06 -8.05 10.41
CA THR A 103 -0.88 -7.32 9.97
C THR A 103 0.26 -8.32 9.84
N TYR A 104 0.73 -8.54 8.61
CA TYR A 104 1.75 -9.53 8.32
C TYR A 104 3.13 -8.99 8.69
N VAL A 105 3.86 -9.73 9.52
CA VAL A 105 5.14 -9.29 10.08
C VAL A 105 6.27 -10.12 9.51
N LEU A 106 7.20 -9.44 8.84
CA LEU A 106 8.47 -9.99 8.39
C LEU A 106 9.59 -9.36 9.23
N TYR A 107 10.52 -10.16 9.74
CA TYR A 107 11.65 -9.63 10.50
C TYR A 107 12.99 -10.13 9.94
N ARG A 108 14.01 -9.28 10.04
CA ARG A 108 15.35 -9.58 9.53
C ARG A 108 16.43 -9.15 10.53
N PRO A 109 17.02 -10.08 11.29
CA PRO A 109 18.21 -9.80 12.08
C PRO A 109 19.44 -9.71 11.17
N TYR A 110 20.39 -8.84 11.52
CA TYR A 110 21.63 -8.67 10.78
C TYR A 110 22.82 -9.26 11.53
N ASN A 111 23.31 -10.42 11.09
CA ASN A 111 24.38 -11.18 11.73
C ASN A 111 25.62 -10.33 12.04
N GLY A 112 26.08 -10.37 13.29
CA GLY A 112 27.26 -9.63 13.73
C GLY A 112 27.02 -8.12 13.95
N THR A 113 25.77 -7.68 13.94
CA THR A 113 25.37 -6.29 14.22
C THR A 113 24.27 -6.27 15.29
N PRO A 114 24.03 -5.13 15.96
CA PRO A 114 22.91 -4.98 16.90
C PRO A 114 21.55 -4.73 16.20
N PHE A 115 21.50 -4.82 14.86
CA PHE A 115 20.33 -4.39 14.10
C PHE A 115 19.35 -5.52 13.81
N ILE A 116 18.07 -5.17 13.88
CA ILE A 116 16.96 -5.95 13.36
C ILE A 116 15.96 -5.02 12.67
N ASP A 117 15.50 -5.42 11.50
CA ASP A 117 14.39 -4.73 10.83
C ASP A 117 13.11 -5.54 11.06
N ILE A 118 12.03 -4.88 11.45
CA ILE A 118 10.68 -5.45 11.52
C ILE A 118 9.81 -4.69 10.53
N GLN A 119 9.20 -5.41 9.60
CA GLN A 119 8.31 -4.88 8.59
C GLN A 119 6.87 -5.28 8.92
N TYR A 120 5.96 -4.32 8.82
CA TYR A 120 4.53 -4.51 9.04
C TYR A 120 3.82 -4.26 7.73
N HIS A 121 3.13 -5.28 7.24
CA HIS A 121 2.46 -5.27 5.95
C HIS A 121 0.95 -5.37 6.15
N LEU A 122 0.20 -4.49 5.49
CA LEU A 122 -1.24 -4.61 5.30
C LEU A 122 -1.51 -5.00 3.85
N PHE A 123 -2.42 -5.94 3.67
CA PHE A 123 -2.89 -6.35 2.35
C PHE A 123 -4.25 -5.72 2.08
N TYR A 124 -4.42 -5.18 0.88
CA TYR A 124 -5.66 -4.60 0.39
C TYR A 124 -6.13 -5.40 -0.83
N PRO A 125 -7.37 -5.90 -0.87
CA PRO A 125 -7.89 -6.61 -2.04
C PRO A 125 -7.88 -5.81 -3.35
N TYR A 126 -7.89 -4.48 -3.26
CA TYR A 126 -7.95 -3.62 -4.43
C TYR A 126 -7.37 -2.25 -4.16
N ASN A 127 -6.42 -1.84 -4.99
CA ASN A 127 -5.93 -0.47 -5.05
C ASN A 127 -6.69 0.30 -6.14
N ARG A 128 -7.46 1.30 -5.72
CA ARG A 128 -8.02 2.33 -6.61
C ARG A 128 -6.95 3.40 -6.86
N GLY A 129 -6.41 3.37 -8.06
CA GLY A 129 -5.48 4.37 -8.55
C GLY A 129 -6.11 5.75 -8.80
N LYS A 130 -5.40 6.61 -9.53
CA LYS A 130 -5.76 8.03 -9.70
C LYS A 130 -6.50 8.28 -10.99
N ASP A 131 -7.52 9.13 -10.93
CA ASP A 131 -8.18 9.67 -12.11
C ASP A 131 -7.38 10.86 -12.64
N ILE A 132 -6.78 10.71 -13.82
CA ILE A 132 -5.90 11.71 -14.44
C ILE A 132 -6.67 12.39 -15.57
N CYS A 133 -6.65 13.73 -15.60
CA CYS A 133 -7.17 14.49 -16.74
C CYS A 133 -6.24 14.33 -17.95
N ILE A 134 -6.73 13.64 -18.99
CA ILE A 134 -6.08 13.57 -20.30
C ILE A 134 -6.69 14.68 -21.17
N GLY A 135 -6.06 15.86 -21.13
CA GLY A 135 -6.55 17.07 -21.78
C GLY A 135 -6.00 18.33 -21.13
N ILE A 136 -6.84 19.34 -20.96
CA ILE A 136 -6.53 20.57 -20.24
C ILE A 136 -7.29 20.54 -18.91
N PRO A 137 -6.61 20.51 -17.75
CA PRO A 137 -7.26 20.64 -16.45
C PRO A 137 -8.02 21.98 -16.33
N ASP A 138 -9.24 21.96 -15.80
CA ASP A 138 -10.08 23.14 -15.53
C ASP A 138 -10.70 23.04 -14.12
N GLY A 139 -9.90 23.34 -13.10
CA GLY A 139 -10.27 23.10 -11.71
C GLY A 139 -10.41 21.60 -11.44
N ASP A 140 -11.58 21.20 -10.90
CA ASP A 140 -11.94 19.79 -10.67
C ASP A 140 -12.47 19.09 -11.95
N ASP A 141 -12.60 19.82 -13.07
CA ASP A 141 -13.06 19.29 -14.36
C ASP A 141 -11.89 19.11 -15.34
N CYS A 142 -12.14 18.41 -16.44
CA CYS A 142 -11.16 18.12 -17.48
C CYS A 142 -11.73 18.48 -18.85
N ILE A 143 -11.14 19.49 -19.50
CA ILE A 143 -11.37 19.75 -20.93
C ILE A 143 -10.63 18.67 -21.72
N GLY A 144 -11.31 17.54 -21.91
CA GLY A 144 -10.74 16.30 -22.40
C GLY A 144 -11.55 15.12 -21.86
N PHE A 145 -10.87 14.17 -21.22
CA PHE A 145 -11.50 13.10 -20.45
C PHE A 145 -10.60 12.66 -19.30
N PHE A 146 -11.20 12.10 -18.24
CA PHE A 146 -10.45 11.43 -17.19
C PHE A 146 -10.12 9.99 -17.58
N GLU A 147 -8.92 9.54 -17.21
CA GLU A 147 -8.49 8.15 -17.31
C GLU A 147 -7.88 7.71 -15.99
N SER A 148 -8.30 6.54 -15.49
CA SER A 148 -7.81 5.99 -14.23
C SER A 148 -6.50 5.21 -14.45
N PHE A 149 -5.47 5.53 -13.69
CA PHE A 149 -4.16 4.89 -13.73
C PHE A 149 -3.80 4.26 -12.39
N GLY A 150 -3.14 3.10 -12.42
CA GLY A 150 -2.64 2.42 -11.22
C GLY A 150 -3.67 1.54 -10.51
N ASN A 151 -4.87 1.34 -11.07
CA ASN A 151 -5.82 0.36 -10.56
C ASN A 151 -5.22 -1.06 -10.62
N HIS A 152 -5.23 -1.79 -9.52
CA HIS A 152 -4.79 -3.19 -9.50
C HIS A 152 -5.49 -4.00 -8.40
N VAL A 153 -5.61 -5.31 -8.64
CA VAL A 153 -6.23 -6.28 -7.73
C VAL A 153 -5.14 -6.88 -6.86
N GLY A 154 -5.31 -6.79 -5.55
CA GLY A 154 -4.30 -7.09 -4.55
C GLY A 154 -3.22 -6.01 -4.47
N ASP A 155 -2.98 -5.49 -3.28
CA ASP A 155 -2.04 -4.42 -3.01
C ASP A 155 -1.42 -4.62 -1.63
N TRP A 156 -0.13 -4.32 -1.52
CA TRP A 156 0.66 -4.49 -0.31
C TRP A 156 1.33 -3.18 0.03
N GLU A 157 0.95 -2.63 1.18
CA GLU A 157 1.63 -1.46 1.72
C GLU A 157 2.27 -1.80 3.05
N HIS A 158 3.44 -1.22 3.29
CA HIS A 158 4.24 -1.59 4.44
C HIS A 158 5.03 -0.44 5.04
N LEU A 159 5.35 -0.58 6.31
CA LEU A 159 6.40 0.20 6.96
C LEU A 159 7.41 -0.73 7.60
N THR A 160 8.60 -0.20 7.85
CA THR A 160 9.71 -0.95 8.46
C THR A 160 10.35 -0.13 9.55
N ILE A 161 10.45 -0.71 10.74
CA ILE A 161 11.18 -0.13 11.85
C ILE A 161 12.50 -0.90 12.00
N ARG A 162 13.61 -0.17 11.90
CA ARG A 162 14.93 -0.65 12.30
C ARG A 162 15.13 -0.41 13.77
N PHE A 163 15.51 -1.46 14.48
CA PHE A 163 15.91 -1.40 15.88
C PHE A 163 17.41 -1.59 16.02
N ARG A 164 18.00 -0.93 17.01
CA ARG A 164 19.34 -1.18 17.52
C ARG A 164 19.20 -1.55 18.99
N ASP A 165 19.63 -2.76 19.37
CA ASP A 165 19.55 -3.22 20.77
C ASP A 165 18.14 -3.05 21.38
N GLU A 166 17.10 -3.39 20.60
CA GLU A 166 15.66 -3.32 20.98
C GLU A 166 15.06 -1.90 21.03
N GLU A 167 15.83 -0.85 20.72
CA GLU A 167 15.35 0.53 20.63
C GLU A 167 15.17 0.95 19.16
N PRO A 168 14.09 1.68 18.79
CA PRO A 168 13.88 2.14 17.43
C PRO A 168 14.96 3.16 17.04
N GLU A 169 15.48 3.01 15.82
CA GLU A 169 16.51 3.89 15.26
C GLU A 169 16.03 4.61 14.00
N GLN A 170 15.36 3.88 13.11
CA GLN A 170 14.92 4.42 11.82
C GLN A 170 13.60 3.79 11.40
N LEU A 171 12.73 4.59 10.80
CA LEU A 171 11.49 4.17 10.17
C LEU A 171 11.63 4.32 8.66
N TYR A 172 11.07 3.38 7.91
CA TYR A 172 10.78 3.50 6.49
C TYR A 172 9.28 3.35 6.28
N ILE A 173 8.65 4.26 5.54
CA ILE A 173 7.26 4.13 5.09
C ILE A 173 7.23 3.92 3.58
N SER A 174 6.45 2.94 3.12
CA SER A 174 6.19 2.70 1.69
C SER A 174 5.10 3.63 1.18
N CYS A 175 5.36 4.25 0.04
CA CYS A 175 4.38 4.99 -0.74
C CYS A 175 4.42 4.41 -2.16
N HIS A 176 3.55 3.47 -2.50
CA HIS A 176 3.58 2.79 -3.80
C HIS A 176 4.93 2.08 -4.05
N SER A 177 5.66 2.48 -5.10
CA SER A 177 6.96 1.92 -5.47
C SER A 177 8.16 2.72 -4.94
N PHE A 178 7.91 3.70 -4.07
CA PHE A 178 8.90 4.56 -3.42
C PHE A 178 8.58 4.71 -1.92
N GLY A 179 9.28 5.59 -1.22
CA GLY A 179 9.04 5.83 0.20
C GLY A 179 10.03 6.80 0.81
N ALA A 180 10.00 6.91 2.14
CA ALA A 180 10.89 7.78 2.89
C ALA A 180 11.43 7.13 4.15
N TYR A 181 12.65 7.51 4.49
CA TYR A 181 13.35 7.18 5.72
C TYR A 181 13.25 8.33 6.72
N TYR A 182 13.07 7.96 7.98
CA TYR A 182 12.97 8.89 9.11
C TYR A 182 13.83 8.39 10.27
N ASN A 183 14.58 9.26 10.93
CA ASN A 183 15.39 8.90 12.09
C ASN A 183 14.62 9.13 13.38
N TYR A 184 14.74 8.21 14.35
CA TYR A 184 14.03 8.33 15.61
C TYR A 184 14.65 9.43 16.49
N ASN A 185 13.83 10.40 16.91
CA ASN A 185 14.17 11.38 17.92
C ASN A 185 13.51 11.00 19.25
N ALA A 186 14.29 10.36 20.12
CA ALA A 186 13.83 9.92 21.44
C ALA A 186 13.45 11.07 22.39
N ALA A 187 13.92 12.30 22.17
CA ALA A 187 13.61 13.43 23.04
C ALA A 187 12.18 13.96 22.79
N GLU A 188 11.76 13.96 21.53
CA GLU A 188 10.45 14.43 21.09
C GLU A 188 9.45 13.29 20.87
N ASN A 189 9.90 12.03 20.95
CA ASN A 189 9.12 10.82 20.68
C ASN A 189 8.47 10.84 19.29
N VAL A 190 9.25 11.19 18.27
CA VAL A 190 8.85 11.24 16.86
C VAL A 190 9.93 10.65 15.96
N PHE A 191 9.56 10.24 14.76
CA PHE A 191 10.51 9.99 13.69
C PHE A 191 10.60 11.22 12.79
N GLU A 192 11.81 11.76 12.61
CA GLU A 192 12.08 12.96 11.81
C GLU A 192 12.54 12.59 10.41
N PHE A 193 12.03 13.26 9.39
CA PHE A 193 12.39 13.01 8.00
C PHE A 193 13.90 13.08 7.79
N ASP A 194 14.46 12.05 7.16
CA ASP A 194 15.88 11.96 6.82
C ASP A 194 16.08 12.11 5.31
N ARG A 195 15.45 11.24 4.52
CA ARG A 195 15.60 11.21 3.06
C ARG A 195 14.49 10.39 2.39
N GLY A 196 14.16 10.72 1.14
CA GLY A 196 13.37 9.85 0.26
C GLY A 196 14.18 8.69 -0.31
N ASP A 197 13.51 7.62 -0.74
CA ASP A 197 14.13 6.55 -1.52
C ASP A 197 14.52 7.04 -2.93
N VAL A 198 15.68 6.63 -3.40
CA VAL A 198 16.32 7.06 -4.66
C VAL A 198 15.70 6.38 -5.90
N LYS A 199 14.70 5.51 -5.71
CA LYS A 199 13.93 4.84 -6.78
C LYS A 199 12.91 5.73 -7.50
N ALA A 200 12.98 7.04 -7.33
CA ALA A 200 12.39 8.04 -8.23
C ALA A 200 12.98 8.08 -9.67
N GLN A 201 13.69 7.02 -10.10
CA GLN A 201 14.29 6.88 -11.42
C GLN A 201 14.01 5.49 -12.02
N TRP A 202 12.74 5.10 -12.13
CA TRP A 202 12.38 4.00 -13.03
C TRP A 202 12.18 4.57 -14.44
N GLU A 203 12.91 4.00 -15.41
CA GLU A 203 12.62 4.17 -16.83
C GLU A 203 11.22 3.59 -17.10
N VAL A 204 10.19 4.43 -17.00
CA VAL A 204 8.86 4.11 -17.52
C VAL A 204 9.04 3.92 -19.02
N LYS A 205 8.96 2.67 -19.50
CA LYS A 205 9.16 2.34 -20.92
C LYS A 205 8.21 3.10 -21.87
N ASP A 206 7.14 3.67 -21.34
CA ASP A 206 6.12 4.39 -22.09
C ASP A 206 6.19 5.93 -21.96
N PHE A 207 7.06 6.49 -21.11
CA PHE A 207 7.19 7.94 -20.93
C PHE A 207 8.67 8.38 -20.87
N THR A 208 9.00 9.44 -21.61
CA THR A 208 10.38 9.82 -21.90
C THR A 208 11.12 10.38 -20.68
N LYS A 209 12.06 9.62 -20.09
CA LYS A 209 13.29 10.01 -19.35
C LYS A 209 13.31 11.22 -18.38
N GLN A 210 12.20 11.88 -18.10
CA GLN A 210 12.09 13.09 -17.28
C GLN A 210 10.82 13.09 -16.43
N ASP A 211 10.37 11.91 -16.00
CA ASP A 211 9.33 11.75 -14.98
C ASP A 211 10.03 11.49 -13.63
N SER A 212 10.67 12.51 -13.08
CA SER A 212 11.22 12.41 -11.72
C SER A 212 10.08 12.53 -10.72
N LEU A 213 9.90 11.51 -9.89
CA LEU A 213 9.11 11.68 -8.67
C LEU A 213 9.80 12.74 -7.81
N ASP A 214 9.01 13.69 -7.29
CA ASP A 214 9.47 14.72 -6.35
C ASP A 214 8.49 14.79 -5.18
N PRO A 215 8.41 13.71 -4.36
CA PRO A 215 7.48 13.62 -3.25
C PRO A 215 7.82 14.62 -2.15
N GLU A 216 6.82 15.40 -1.74
CA GLU A 216 6.86 16.17 -0.51
C GLU A 216 6.48 15.25 0.66
N PHE A 217 7.48 14.71 1.34
CA PHE A 217 7.26 13.87 2.52
C PHE A 217 7.01 14.71 3.77
N SER A 218 6.17 14.19 4.66
CA SER A 218 5.92 14.77 5.97
C SER A 218 7.23 14.95 6.74
N PRO A 219 7.43 16.07 7.46
CA PRO A 219 8.65 16.28 8.24
C PRO A 219 8.76 15.33 9.44
N PHE A 220 7.62 14.80 9.92
CA PHE A 220 7.55 13.95 11.08
C PHE A 220 6.57 12.79 10.86
N VAL A 221 6.85 11.66 11.51
CA VAL A 221 5.89 10.61 11.83
C VAL A 221 5.74 10.58 13.35
N PHE A 222 4.52 10.83 13.82
CA PHE A 222 4.22 10.89 15.26
C PHE A 222 4.03 9.49 15.86
N MET A 223 4.24 9.40 17.18
CA MET A 223 4.06 8.18 17.96
C MET A 223 2.86 8.31 18.90
N ASP A 224 1.98 7.31 18.95
CA ASP A 224 1.05 7.10 20.05
C ASP A 224 1.66 6.08 21.03
N GLY A 225 2.21 6.58 22.14
CA GLY A 225 3.08 5.75 22.99
C GLY A 225 4.30 5.26 22.22
N THR A 226 4.35 3.95 21.97
CA THR A 226 5.39 3.26 21.17
C THR A 226 4.95 2.95 19.74
N HIS A 227 3.72 3.28 19.36
CA HIS A 227 3.15 2.93 18.06
C HIS A 227 3.31 4.09 17.07
N PRO A 228 4.06 3.94 15.96
CA PRO A 228 4.08 4.97 14.93
C PRO A 228 2.71 5.09 14.26
N ILE A 229 2.29 6.33 14.00
CA ILE A 229 1.02 6.65 13.34
C ILE A 229 1.31 6.97 11.87
N VAL A 230 0.75 6.18 10.97
CA VAL A 230 0.84 6.40 9.52
C VAL A 230 -0.55 6.59 8.92
N PHE A 231 -0.62 7.28 7.80
CA PHE A 231 -1.86 7.63 7.14
C PHE A 231 -1.92 6.97 5.76
N SER A 232 -2.94 6.13 5.53
CA SER A 232 -3.16 5.44 4.27
C SER A 232 -3.96 6.32 3.31
N ALA A 233 -3.45 6.47 2.08
CA ALA A 233 -4.07 7.27 1.04
C ALA A 233 -5.40 6.67 0.56
N ASN A 234 -6.40 7.52 0.32
CA ASN A 234 -7.73 7.11 -0.14
C ASN A 234 -7.65 6.28 -1.43
N GLY A 235 -7.98 4.99 -1.30
CA GLY A 235 -8.04 3.98 -2.34
C GLY A 235 -6.70 3.50 -2.89
N SER A 236 -5.64 4.31 -2.84
CA SER A 236 -4.33 3.93 -3.38
C SER A 236 -3.28 3.58 -2.33
N HIS A 237 -3.66 3.68 -1.06
CA HIS A 237 -3.01 3.15 0.14
C HIS A 237 -1.58 3.52 0.48
N GLY A 238 -0.88 4.28 -0.39
CA GLY A 238 0.43 4.85 -0.07
C GLY A 238 0.45 5.47 1.32
N LEU A 239 1.46 5.13 2.12
CA LEU A 239 1.53 5.53 3.53
C LEU A 239 2.27 6.85 3.70
N TRP A 240 1.69 7.77 4.46
CA TRP A 240 2.25 9.10 4.73
C TRP A 240 2.34 9.38 6.23
N GLY A 241 3.17 10.35 6.62
CA GLY A 241 3.35 10.73 8.03
C GLY A 241 2.26 11.63 8.59
N GLU A 242 1.40 12.20 7.74
CA GLU A 242 0.31 13.08 8.15
C GLU A 242 -0.92 12.99 7.23
N ALA A 243 -2.05 13.49 7.72
CA ALA A 243 -3.26 13.74 6.94
C ALA A 243 -3.07 14.95 6.01
N GLY A 244 -3.50 14.85 4.75
CA GLY A 244 -3.40 15.94 3.78
C GLY A 244 -3.27 15.48 2.34
N THR A 245 -2.85 16.40 1.47
CA THR A 245 -2.56 16.10 0.06
C THR A 245 -1.06 16.01 -0.14
N HIS A 246 -0.60 14.87 -0.66
CA HIS A 246 0.81 14.55 -0.85
C HIS A 246 1.12 14.44 -2.33
N VAL A 247 1.71 15.50 -2.90
CA VAL A 247 2.08 15.51 -4.32
C VAL A 247 3.41 14.78 -4.49
N TYR A 248 3.45 13.82 -5.42
CA TYR A 248 4.66 13.04 -5.71
C TYR A 248 5.10 13.08 -7.17
N MET A 249 4.27 13.64 -8.04
CA MET A 249 4.64 13.99 -9.42
C MET A 249 3.92 15.26 -9.81
N SER A 250 4.64 16.20 -10.42
CA SER A 250 4.07 17.50 -10.85
C SER A 250 4.18 17.75 -12.36
N PHE A 251 4.88 16.89 -13.10
CA PHE A 251 5.07 17.03 -14.54
C PHE A 251 5.28 15.65 -15.19
N PRO A 252 4.71 15.37 -16.38
CA PRO A 252 3.79 16.21 -17.17
C PRO A 252 2.34 16.22 -16.64
N ILE A 253 2.07 15.41 -15.62
CA ILE A 253 0.79 15.27 -14.93
C ILE A 253 1.00 15.44 -13.43
N THR A 254 -0.01 15.92 -12.72
CA THR A 254 0.01 15.98 -11.26
C THR A 254 -0.55 14.68 -10.70
N LEU A 255 0.26 13.98 -9.91
CA LEU A 255 -0.16 12.82 -9.12
C LEU A 255 0.00 13.15 -7.64
N SER A 256 -1.07 12.90 -6.90
CA SER A 256 -1.09 13.13 -5.45
C SER A 256 -1.92 12.09 -4.74
N ASP A 257 -1.49 11.77 -3.53
CA ASP A 257 -2.29 11.05 -2.55
C ASP A 257 -3.08 12.01 -1.68
N VAL A 258 -4.23 11.57 -1.19
CA VAL A 258 -5.02 12.29 -0.21
C VAL A 258 -5.24 11.36 0.97
N THR A 259 -4.71 11.73 2.12
CA THR A 259 -4.88 11.03 3.40
C THR A 259 -5.79 11.83 4.32
N GLY A 260 -6.45 11.15 5.27
CA GLY A 260 -7.49 11.75 6.11
C GLY A 260 -7.44 11.27 7.56
N ASN A 261 -8.47 11.59 8.34
CA ASN A 261 -8.54 11.28 9.78
C ASN A 261 -9.73 10.36 10.10
N GLY A 262 -9.92 9.34 9.28
CA GLY A 262 -11.01 8.38 9.37
C GLY A 262 -10.75 7.27 10.40
N LEU A 263 -11.18 6.06 10.04
CA LEU A 263 -11.02 4.88 10.88
C LEU A 263 -9.54 4.56 11.13
N GLN A 264 -9.25 3.97 12.28
CA GLN A 264 -7.90 3.54 12.64
C GLN A 264 -7.84 2.03 12.76
N HIS A 265 -6.79 1.44 12.21
CA HIS A 265 -6.39 0.06 12.45
C HIS A 265 -5.16 0.04 13.35
N VAL A 266 -5.31 -0.49 14.56
CA VAL A 266 -4.18 -0.71 15.48
C VAL A 266 -3.70 -2.14 15.26
N SER A 267 -2.46 -2.29 14.78
CA SER A 267 -1.92 -3.61 14.43
C SER A 267 -1.59 -4.48 15.65
N GLU A 268 -1.50 -3.88 16.84
CA GLU A 268 -1.27 -4.61 18.09
C GLU A 268 -2.36 -5.67 18.32
N GLY A 269 -1.96 -6.91 18.59
CA GLY A 269 -2.89 -8.02 18.82
C GLY A 269 -3.47 -8.66 17.57
N SER A 270 -3.17 -8.16 16.36
CA SER A 270 -3.52 -8.79 15.07
C SER A 270 -2.29 -9.18 14.23
N LEU A 271 -1.11 -9.22 14.83
CA LEU A 271 0.12 -9.57 14.12
C LEU A 271 0.14 -11.03 13.68
N HIS A 272 0.48 -11.25 12.42
CA HIS A 272 0.73 -12.57 11.84
C HIS A 272 2.20 -12.65 11.43
N LEU A 273 3.03 -13.28 12.27
CA LEU A 273 4.46 -13.44 11.99
C LEU A 273 4.68 -14.47 10.88
N ILE A 274 5.38 -14.06 9.83
CA ILE A 274 5.81 -14.93 8.74
C ILE A 274 7.22 -15.42 9.04
N GLU A 275 7.39 -16.72 9.19
CA GLU A 275 8.68 -17.40 9.45
C GLU A 275 9.47 -17.71 8.16
#